data_AF-A0A531MH40-F1
#
_entry.id   AF-A0A531MH40-F1
#
_cell.length_a   1.000
_cell.length_b   1.000
_cell.length_c   1.000
_cell.angle_alpha   90.00
_cell.angle_beta   90.00
_cell.angle_gamma   90.00
#
_symmetry.space_group_name_H-M   'P 1'
#
loop_
_entity.id
_entity.type
_entity.pdbx_description
1 polymer ?
#
loop_
_entity_poly.entity_id
_entity_poly.type
_entity_poly.pdbx_seq_one_letter_code
_entity_poly.pdbx_strand_id
1 'polypeptide(L)'
;MPRHAASDLAHRLGEYAEAVCRHYLSNGRRQGNYWTVGDVRNAPGRSMFVRLQPSPKGPPGKWTDAATGEHGDLLDVIRESLGLVNFRDVADEARVFLAMPDAMPPLMAEPITQVPIGSREAARRLVAMSKPIIGTLVETYLRGRGITTLRGTAALQFHPHCYYRPDDHGPTKTLPAMIAAVTDLDGHLTGAHRT
;
A
#
# COMPACT_ATOMS: atom_id res chain seq x y z
N MET A 1 -20.74 -31.23 3.66
CA MET A 1 -21.33 -29.95 3.17
C MET A 1 -20.91 -29.74 1.72
N PRO A 2 -21.78 -29.20 0.84
CA PRO A 2 -21.44 -29.03 -0.57
C PRO A 2 -20.32 -27.99 -0.73
N ARG A 3 -19.36 -28.25 -1.63
CA ARG A 3 -18.22 -27.35 -1.95
C ARG A 3 -18.63 -25.91 -2.25
N HIS A 4 -19.88 -25.71 -2.70
CA HIS A 4 -20.49 -24.40 -2.91
C HIS A 4 -20.46 -23.53 -1.64
N ALA A 5 -20.80 -24.09 -0.47
CA ALA A 5 -20.83 -23.32 0.77
C ALA A 5 -19.45 -22.80 1.22
N ALA A 6 -18.37 -23.54 0.94
CA ALA A 6 -17.00 -23.13 1.25
C ALA A 6 -16.51 -22.02 0.32
N SER A 7 -16.80 -22.14 -0.98
CA SER A 7 -16.47 -21.12 -1.97
C SER A 7 -17.25 -19.82 -1.71
N ASP A 8 -18.52 -19.91 -1.33
CA ASP A 8 -19.35 -18.76 -0.99
C ASP A 8 -18.83 -18.05 0.25
N LEU A 9 -18.42 -18.80 1.29
CA LEU A 9 -17.78 -18.24 2.48
C LEU A 9 -16.47 -17.54 2.14
N ALA A 10 -15.59 -18.17 1.36
CA ALA A 10 -14.32 -17.58 0.95
C ALA A 10 -14.53 -16.30 0.11
N HIS A 11 -15.53 -16.30 -0.78
CA HIS A 11 -15.89 -15.12 -1.56
C HIS A 11 -16.41 -13.99 -0.67
N ARG A 12 -17.34 -14.29 0.25
CA ARG A 12 -17.85 -13.30 1.21
C ARG A 12 -16.74 -12.76 2.09
N LEU A 13 -15.85 -13.60 2.62
CA LEU A 13 -14.68 -13.13 3.37
C LEU A 13 -13.78 -12.23 2.52
N GLY A 14 -13.64 -12.51 1.22
CA GLY A 14 -12.89 -11.70 0.26
C GLY A 14 -13.40 -10.26 0.15
N GLU A 15 -14.71 -10.04 0.21
CA GLU A 15 -15.31 -8.69 0.24
C GLU A 15 -14.89 -7.90 1.49
N TYR A 16 -14.55 -8.62 2.57
CA TYR A 16 -14.11 -8.07 3.85
C TYR A 16 -12.61 -8.36 4.12
N ALA A 17 -11.81 -8.61 3.08
CA ALA A 17 -10.45 -9.13 3.22
C ALA A 17 -9.57 -8.29 4.15
N GLU A 18 -9.70 -6.96 4.12
CA GLU A 18 -8.94 -6.09 5.03
C GLU A 18 -9.38 -6.25 6.49
N ALA A 19 -10.69 -6.33 6.75
CA ALA A 19 -11.20 -6.53 8.10
C ALA A 19 -10.76 -7.89 8.67
N VAL A 20 -10.80 -8.94 7.85
CA VAL A 20 -10.28 -10.27 8.20
C VAL A 20 -8.79 -10.17 8.56
N CYS A 21 -7.98 -9.52 7.72
CA CYS A 21 -6.56 -9.36 7.98
C CYS A 21 -6.29 -8.54 9.24
N ARG A 22 -7.06 -7.49 9.52
CA ARG A 22 -6.92 -6.71 10.77
C ARG A 22 -7.22 -7.54 12.01
N HIS A 23 -8.19 -8.45 11.91
CA HIS A 23 -8.63 -9.28 13.03
C HIS A 23 -7.66 -10.44 13.32
N TYR A 24 -7.30 -11.21 12.29
CA TYR A 24 -6.49 -12.42 12.45
C TYR A 24 -4.99 -12.22 12.20
N LEU A 25 -4.62 -11.20 11.42
CA LEU A 25 -3.24 -10.90 11.00
C LEU A 25 -2.81 -9.50 11.49
N SER A 26 -3.09 -9.21 12.76
CA SER A 26 -2.88 -7.90 13.40
C SER A 26 -1.45 -7.37 13.39
N ASN A 27 -0.44 -8.24 13.29
CA ASN A 27 0.98 -7.84 13.16
C ASN A 27 1.35 -7.42 11.74
N GLY A 28 0.46 -7.65 10.78
CA GLY A 28 0.61 -7.19 9.41
C GLY A 28 0.14 -5.75 9.21
N ARG A 29 0.32 -5.26 7.98
CA ARG A 29 -0.12 -3.91 7.58
C ARG A 29 -0.54 -3.89 6.13
N ARG A 30 -1.46 -2.97 5.79
CA ARG A 30 -1.86 -2.71 4.41
C ARG A 30 -0.76 -1.95 3.64
N GLN A 31 -0.41 -2.45 2.46
CA GLN A 31 0.49 -1.82 1.48
C GLN A 31 -0.19 -1.85 0.11
N GLY A 32 -0.74 -0.72 -0.35
CA GLY A 32 -1.50 -0.69 -1.60
C GLY A 32 -2.75 -1.55 -1.53
N ASN A 33 -2.84 -2.49 -2.47
CA ASN A 33 -3.94 -3.45 -2.61
C ASN A 33 -3.65 -4.78 -1.89
N TYR A 34 -2.61 -4.84 -1.06
CA TYR A 34 -2.19 -6.03 -0.34
C TYR A 34 -2.08 -5.78 1.17
N TRP A 35 -2.25 -6.84 1.95
CA TRP A 35 -1.84 -6.92 3.35
C TRP A 35 -0.53 -7.69 3.44
N THR A 36 0.46 -7.16 4.15
CA THR A 36 1.77 -7.78 4.29
C THR A 36 1.99 -8.19 5.74
N VAL A 37 2.37 -9.45 5.97
CA VAL A 37 2.64 -10.05 7.28
C VAL A 37 3.78 -11.07 7.17
N GLY A 38 4.28 -11.59 8.29
CA GLY A 38 5.32 -12.63 8.30
C GLY A 38 4.79 -13.96 7.78
N ASP A 39 3.73 -14.47 8.37
CA ASP A 39 3.15 -15.75 7.98
C ASP A 39 1.64 -15.79 8.27
N VAL A 40 1.01 -16.91 7.91
CA VAL A 40 -0.43 -17.17 8.10
C VAL A 40 -0.83 -17.27 9.58
N ARG A 41 0.14 -17.44 10.48
CA ARG A 41 -0.04 -17.51 11.94
C ARG A 41 0.21 -16.17 12.62
N ASN A 42 0.15 -15.07 11.86
CA ASN A 42 0.30 -13.71 12.34
C ASN A 42 1.70 -13.41 12.93
N ALA A 43 2.77 -14.09 12.50
CA ALA A 43 4.12 -13.69 12.88
C ALA A 43 4.46 -12.31 12.26
N PRO A 44 5.22 -11.46 12.96
CA PRO A 44 5.69 -10.19 12.39
C PRO A 44 6.66 -10.48 11.22
N GLY A 45 6.52 -9.74 10.12
CA GLY A 45 7.38 -9.94 8.95
C GLY A 45 6.79 -9.35 7.67
N ARG A 46 7.34 -9.77 6.53
CA ARG A 46 6.94 -9.28 5.21
C ARG A 46 6.97 -10.33 4.09
N SER A 47 6.92 -11.60 4.46
CA SER A 47 7.02 -12.74 3.55
C SER A 47 5.67 -13.10 2.94
N MET A 48 4.58 -12.94 3.68
CA MET A 48 3.23 -13.27 3.25
C MET A 48 2.46 -12.02 2.80
N PHE A 49 1.75 -12.16 1.68
CA PHE A 49 0.92 -11.11 1.09
C PHE A 49 -0.51 -11.62 0.86
N VAL A 50 -1.51 -10.91 1.38
CA VAL A 50 -2.94 -11.17 1.14
C VAL A 50 -3.49 -10.10 0.21
N ARG A 51 -4.24 -10.49 -0.82
CA ARG A 51 -4.87 -9.53 -1.74
C ARG A 51 -6.14 -8.95 -1.12
N LEU A 52 -6.24 -7.63 -1.06
CA LEU A 52 -7.38 -6.92 -0.45
C LEU A 52 -8.44 -6.47 -1.46
N GLN A 53 -8.07 -6.30 -2.72
CA GLN A 53 -8.95 -5.84 -3.79
C GLN A 53 -8.87 -6.76 -5.01
N PRO A 54 -9.93 -6.83 -5.85
CA PRO A 54 -9.87 -7.56 -7.10
C PRO A 54 -8.74 -7.03 -7.99
N SER A 55 -8.07 -7.94 -8.70
CA SER A 55 -6.99 -7.62 -9.63
C SER A 55 -7.05 -8.54 -10.85
N PRO A 56 -6.32 -8.26 -11.94
CA PRO A 56 -6.19 -9.20 -13.05
C PRO A 56 -5.67 -10.59 -12.63
N LYS A 57 -5.00 -10.68 -11.48
CA LYS A 57 -4.49 -11.93 -10.89
C LYS A 57 -5.54 -12.69 -10.06
N GLY A 58 -6.80 -12.23 -10.02
CA GLY A 58 -7.94 -12.92 -9.40
C GLY A 58 -8.65 -12.14 -8.27
N PRO A 59 -9.58 -12.80 -7.56
CA PRO A 59 -10.41 -12.19 -6.51
C PRO A 59 -9.60 -11.79 -5.27
N PRO A 60 -10.14 -10.92 -4.39
CA PRO A 60 -9.57 -10.63 -3.08
C PRO A 60 -9.60 -11.87 -2.16
N GLY A 61 -8.83 -11.82 -1.07
CA GLY A 61 -8.73 -12.87 -0.06
C GLY A 61 -7.75 -13.99 -0.36
N LYS A 62 -7.15 -14.04 -1.56
CA LYS A 62 -6.05 -14.97 -1.84
C LYS A 62 -4.74 -14.47 -1.26
N TRP A 63 -3.99 -15.36 -0.63
CA TRP A 63 -2.69 -15.07 -0.06
C TRP A 63 -1.58 -15.95 -0.60
N THR A 64 -0.36 -15.45 -0.52
CA THR A 64 0.87 -16.18 -0.91
C THR A 64 2.01 -15.77 0.01
N ASP A 65 2.78 -16.75 0.47
CA ASP A 65 4.03 -16.57 1.18
C ASP A 65 5.20 -16.73 0.22
N ALA A 66 6.01 -15.69 0.08
CA ALA A 66 7.17 -15.68 -0.80
C ALA A 66 8.39 -16.43 -0.22
N ALA A 67 8.44 -16.67 1.08
CA ALA A 67 9.51 -17.41 1.73
C ALA A 67 9.30 -18.93 1.63
N THR A 68 8.06 -19.41 1.77
CA THR A 68 7.74 -20.84 1.73
C THR A 68 7.12 -21.29 0.39
N GLY A 69 6.57 -20.38 -0.40
CA GLY A 69 5.80 -20.69 -1.61
C GLY A 69 4.37 -21.16 -1.32
N GLU A 70 3.96 -21.17 -0.04
CA GLU A 70 2.61 -21.53 0.35
C GLU A 70 1.60 -20.47 -0.10
N HIS A 71 0.38 -20.90 -0.35
CA HIS A 71 -0.69 -20.05 -0.82
C HIS A 71 -2.03 -20.65 -0.38
N GLY A 72 -3.04 -19.79 -0.24
CA GLY A 72 -4.34 -20.21 0.24
C GLY A 72 -5.36 -19.08 0.16
N ASP A 73 -6.43 -19.20 0.94
CA ASP A 73 -7.41 -18.13 1.11
C ASP A 73 -7.67 -17.78 2.58
N LEU A 74 -8.63 -16.90 2.80
CA LEU A 74 -8.97 -16.40 4.13
C LEU A 74 -9.51 -17.48 5.08
N LEU A 75 -10.05 -18.59 4.57
CA LEU A 75 -10.41 -19.71 5.45
C LEU A 75 -9.16 -20.38 6.01
N ASP A 76 -8.08 -20.47 5.22
CA ASP A 76 -6.78 -20.96 5.73
C ASP A 76 -6.18 -20.01 6.77
N VAL A 77 -6.37 -18.70 6.61
CA VAL A 77 -5.94 -17.70 7.60
C VAL A 77 -6.65 -17.91 8.93
N ILE A 78 -7.98 -18.06 8.92
CA ILE A 78 -8.76 -18.33 10.14
C ILE A 78 -8.32 -19.65 10.77
N ARG A 79 -8.17 -20.69 9.95
CA ARG A 79 -7.76 -22.03 10.38
C ARG A 79 -6.41 -22.01 11.09
N GLU A 80 -5.40 -21.41 10.49
CA GLU A 80 -4.03 -21.41 11.03
C GLU A 80 -3.85 -20.42 12.18
N SER A 81 -4.48 -19.24 12.13
CA SER A 81 -4.38 -18.25 13.22
C SER A 81 -5.01 -18.73 14.53
N LEU A 82 -6.10 -19.49 14.45
CA LEU A 82 -6.80 -20.05 15.61
C LEU A 82 -6.41 -21.51 15.92
N GLY A 83 -5.57 -22.13 15.08
CA GLY A 83 -5.17 -23.54 15.25
C GLY A 83 -6.33 -24.54 15.11
N LEU A 84 -7.35 -24.20 14.33
CA LEU A 84 -8.54 -25.05 14.15
C LEU A 84 -8.21 -26.27 13.28
N VAL A 85 -8.65 -27.44 13.73
CA VAL A 85 -8.41 -28.71 13.02
C VAL A 85 -9.60 -29.08 12.13
N ASN A 86 -10.82 -28.83 12.59
CA ASN A 86 -12.02 -29.19 11.85
C ASN A 86 -12.48 -28.05 10.95
N PHE A 87 -12.82 -28.38 9.71
CA PHE A 87 -13.40 -27.43 8.76
C PHE A 87 -14.72 -26.82 9.27
N ARG A 88 -15.51 -27.56 10.05
CA ARG A 88 -16.75 -27.06 10.64
C ARG A 88 -16.50 -25.86 11.53
N ASP A 89 -15.49 -25.96 12.39
CA ASP A 89 -15.14 -24.91 13.34
C ASP A 89 -14.65 -23.66 12.59
N VAL A 90 -13.87 -23.83 11.51
CA VAL A 90 -13.44 -22.74 10.62
C VAL A 90 -14.62 -22.05 9.95
N ALA A 91 -15.59 -22.82 9.44
CA ALA A 91 -16.77 -22.27 8.80
C ALA A 91 -17.70 -21.56 9.79
N ASP A 92 -17.81 -22.08 11.02
CA ASP A 92 -18.59 -21.46 12.09
C ASP A 92 -17.95 -20.12 12.50
N GLU A 93 -16.63 -20.08 12.69
CA GLU A 93 -15.89 -18.84 12.96
C GLU A 93 -16.01 -17.82 11.83
N ALA A 94 -15.87 -18.26 10.57
CA ALA A 94 -16.07 -17.38 9.42
C ALA A 94 -17.47 -16.74 9.42
N ARG A 95 -18.51 -17.48 9.82
CA ARG A 95 -19.87 -16.93 9.95
C ARG A 95 -19.99 -15.96 11.12
N VAL A 96 -19.34 -16.26 12.25
CA VAL A 96 -19.29 -15.36 13.42
C VAL A 96 -18.64 -14.03 13.01
N PHE A 97 -17.48 -14.07 12.36
CA PHE A 97 -16.79 -12.89 11.84
C PHE A 97 -17.69 -12.09 10.88
N LEU A 98 -18.30 -12.76 9.89
CA LEU A 98 -19.19 -12.11 8.92
C LEU A 98 -20.48 -11.54 9.54
N ALA A 99 -20.85 -11.97 10.75
CA ALA A 99 -21.98 -11.45 11.50
C ALA A 99 -21.59 -10.29 12.43
N MET A 100 -20.29 -9.98 12.60
CA MET A 100 -19.85 -8.85 13.42
C MET A 100 -20.19 -7.52 12.74
N PRO A 101 -20.71 -6.53 13.48
CA PRO A 101 -21.07 -5.22 12.92
C PRO A 101 -19.86 -4.47 12.36
N ASP A 102 -18.68 -4.61 12.97
CA ASP A 102 -17.43 -3.97 12.52
C ASP A 102 -16.82 -4.63 11.27
N ALA A 103 -17.27 -5.84 10.91
CA ALA A 103 -16.80 -6.50 9.69
C ALA A 103 -17.39 -5.81 8.44
N MET A 104 -18.50 -5.07 8.55
CA MET A 104 -19.07 -4.35 7.42
C MET A 104 -18.14 -3.22 6.97
N PRO A 105 -17.73 -3.13 5.68
CA PRO A 105 -16.94 -2.01 5.25
C PRO A 105 -17.82 -0.77 5.43
N PRO A 106 -17.23 0.39 5.76
CA PRO A 106 -17.92 1.64 5.48
C PRO A 106 -18.35 1.58 4.01
N LEU A 107 -19.66 1.72 3.78
CA LEU A 107 -20.30 1.84 2.47
C LEU A 107 -19.30 2.44 1.50
N MET A 108 -18.89 1.64 0.51
CA MET A 108 -17.88 1.94 -0.51
C MET A 108 -17.57 3.43 -0.52
N ALA A 109 -16.55 3.85 0.24
CA ALA A 109 -16.01 5.17 0.04
C ALA A 109 -15.68 5.19 -1.44
N GLU A 110 -16.39 6.04 -2.19
CA GLU A 110 -16.31 6.14 -3.64
C GLU A 110 -14.85 5.95 -4.04
N PRO A 111 -14.55 5.17 -5.09
CA PRO A 111 -13.17 4.95 -5.48
C PRO A 111 -12.57 6.34 -5.59
N ILE A 112 -11.74 6.72 -4.59
CA ILE A 112 -11.02 7.97 -4.61
C ILE A 112 -10.22 7.79 -5.86
N THR A 113 -10.67 8.48 -6.90
CA THR A 113 -10.20 8.26 -8.25
C THR A 113 -8.71 8.35 -8.09
N GLN A 114 -8.00 7.24 -8.27
CA GLN A 114 -6.56 7.23 -8.09
C GLN A 114 -6.09 8.16 -9.20
N VAL A 115 -5.90 9.44 -8.84
CA VAL A 115 -5.40 10.46 -9.73
C VAL A 115 -4.10 9.86 -10.24
N PRO A 116 -3.91 9.72 -11.57
CA PRO A 116 -2.77 9.01 -12.10
C PRO A 116 -1.50 9.55 -11.43
N ILE A 117 -0.87 8.72 -10.61
CA ILE A 117 0.42 9.02 -10.02
C ILE A 117 1.36 9.17 -11.21
N GLY A 118 1.82 10.39 -11.48
CA GLY A 118 2.69 10.67 -12.62
C GLY A 118 2.02 11.29 -13.85
N SER A 119 0.91 12.03 -13.70
CA SER A 119 0.53 12.97 -14.77
C SER A 119 1.65 14.00 -14.98
N ARG A 120 2.04 14.21 -16.24
CA ARG A 120 3.01 15.26 -16.64
C ARG A 120 2.60 16.62 -16.09
N GLU A 121 1.30 16.89 -15.97
CA GLU A 121 0.78 18.12 -15.40
C GLU A 121 1.01 18.25 -13.90
N ALA A 122 0.91 17.14 -13.15
CA ALA A 122 1.20 17.14 -11.71
C ALA A 122 2.70 17.40 -11.46
N ALA A 123 3.58 16.80 -12.28
CA ALA A 123 5.00 17.08 -12.24
C ALA A 123 5.30 18.56 -12.56
N ARG A 124 4.67 19.12 -13.61
CA ARG A 124 4.81 20.54 -13.97
C ARG A 124 4.37 21.46 -12.84
N ARG A 125 3.23 21.19 -12.22
CA ARG A 125 2.71 21.96 -11.09
C ARG A 125 3.67 21.90 -9.89
N LEU A 126 4.18 20.71 -9.55
CA LEU A 126 5.11 20.53 -8.43
C LEU A 126 6.43 21.29 -8.65
N VAL A 127 7.00 21.19 -9.84
CA VAL A 127 8.21 21.93 -10.24
C VAL A 127 7.93 23.44 -10.22
N ALA A 128 6.81 23.91 -10.78
CA ALA A 128 6.46 25.33 -10.76
C ALA A 128 6.25 25.92 -9.34
N MET A 129 5.79 25.11 -8.38
CA MET A 129 5.63 25.51 -6.98
C MET A 129 6.94 25.44 -6.16
N SER A 130 8.00 24.86 -6.73
CA SER A 130 9.28 24.69 -6.06
C SER A 130 10.20 25.90 -6.28
N LYS A 131 11.16 26.07 -5.37
CA LYS A 131 12.10 27.19 -5.35
C LYS A 131 13.51 26.73 -5.74
N PRO A 132 14.40 27.65 -6.17
CA PRO A 132 15.80 27.32 -6.37
C PRO A 132 16.44 26.72 -5.11
N ILE A 133 17.41 25.82 -5.27
CA ILE A 133 18.06 25.13 -4.15
C ILE A 133 19.07 26.00 -3.39
N ILE A 134 19.52 27.12 -3.99
CA ILE A 134 20.49 28.03 -3.39
C ILE A 134 19.87 28.69 -2.15
N GLY A 135 20.57 28.63 -1.02
CA GLY A 135 20.11 29.14 0.27
C GLY A 135 19.11 28.23 0.99
N THR A 136 18.99 26.96 0.59
CA THR A 136 18.05 26.00 1.20
C THR A 136 18.76 24.82 1.86
N LEU A 137 18.00 24.01 2.62
CA LEU A 137 18.51 22.76 3.22
C LEU A 137 19.13 21.81 2.18
N VAL A 138 18.66 21.86 0.94
CA VAL A 138 19.18 21.06 -0.17
C VAL A 138 20.62 21.44 -0.49
N GLU A 139 20.95 22.73 -0.50
CA GLU A 139 22.34 23.18 -0.72
C GLU A 139 23.27 22.64 0.37
N THR A 140 22.88 22.76 1.64
CA THR A 140 23.67 22.23 2.77
C THR A 140 23.85 20.71 2.64
N TYR A 141 22.78 19.99 2.30
CA TYR A 141 22.82 18.55 2.09
C TYR A 141 23.77 18.15 0.95
N LEU A 142 23.70 18.81 -0.20
CA LEU A 142 24.55 18.51 -1.36
C LEU A 142 26.03 18.84 -1.10
N ARG A 143 26.32 19.97 -0.44
CA ARG A 143 27.69 20.31 -0.02
C ARG A 143 28.24 19.29 0.96
N GLY A 144 27.44 18.82 1.92
CA GLY A 144 27.80 17.74 2.83
C GLY A 144 28.08 16.42 2.12
N ARG A 145 27.51 16.21 0.93
CA ARG A 145 27.80 15.07 0.03
C ARG A 145 28.99 15.32 -0.92
N GLY A 146 29.70 16.43 -0.80
CA GLY A 146 30.83 16.79 -1.67
C GLY A 146 30.45 17.42 -3.00
N ILE A 147 29.17 17.72 -3.23
CA ILE A 147 28.68 18.38 -4.44
C ILE A 147 28.68 19.90 -4.20
N THR A 148 29.79 20.53 -4.55
CA THR A 148 30.05 21.96 -4.26
C THR A 148 29.74 22.89 -5.44
N THR A 149 29.83 22.39 -6.66
CA THR A 149 29.48 23.14 -7.88
C THR A 149 27.98 22.99 -8.18
N LEU A 150 27.18 23.92 -7.66
CA LEU A 150 25.73 23.94 -7.92
C LEU A 150 25.34 24.69 -9.20
N ARG A 151 26.32 25.21 -9.96
CA ARG A 151 26.08 25.80 -11.29
C ARG A 151 25.65 24.69 -12.25
N GLY A 152 24.45 24.81 -12.83
CA GLY A 152 23.87 23.78 -13.72
C GLY A 152 22.84 22.86 -13.05
N THR A 153 22.55 23.05 -11.76
CA THR A 153 21.49 22.29 -11.04
C THR A 153 20.08 22.85 -11.26
N ALA A 154 19.78 23.42 -12.44
CA ALA A 154 18.46 23.98 -12.74
C ALA A 154 17.33 22.92 -12.70
N ALA A 155 17.71 21.65 -12.87
CA ALA A 155 16.81 20.51 -12.72
C ALA A 155 16.49 20.17 -11.25
N LEU A 156 17.27 20.67 -10.28
CA LEU A 156 17.04 20.46 -8.85
C LEU A 156 16.37 21.70 -8.24
N GLN A 157 15.32 21.44 -7.47
CA GLN A 157 14.50 22.46 -6.83
C GLN A 157 14.16 22.02 -5.41
N PHE A 158 13.70 22.96 -4.60
CA PHE A 158 13.34 22.75 -3.21
C PHE A 158 11.88 23.10 -2.97
N HIS A 159 11.13 22.18 -2.35
CA HIS A 159 9.76 22.41 -1.94
C HIS A 159 9.64 22.30 -0.41
N PRO A 160 9.31 23.39 0.33
CA PRO A 160 9.28 23.37 1.79
C PRO A 160 8.12 22.55 2.38
N HIS A 161 7.04 22.40 1.61
CA HIS A 161 5.79 21.79 2.08
C HIS A 161 5.29 20.67 1.16
N CYS A 162 6.16 19.70 0.85
CA CYS A 162 5.79 18.59 -0.02
C CYS A 162 4.90 17.59 0.72
N TYR A 163 3.78 17.20 0.12
CA TYR A 163 2.88 16.20 0.69
C TYR A 163 3.49 14.80 0.60
N TYR A 164 3.67 14.17 1.75
CA TYR A 164 4.14 12.81 1.91
C TYR A 164 3.11 12.02 2.71
N ARG A 165 2.67 10.90 2.16
CA ARG A 165 1.79 9.97 2.83
C ARG A 165 2.55 8.64 3.03
N PRO A 166 2.94 8.28 4.26
CA PRO A 166 3.76 7.10 4.52
C PRO A 166 3.02 5.77 4.28
N ASP A 167 1.71 5.74 4.56
CA ASP A 167 0.81 4.61 4.32
C ASP A 167 -0.46 5.11 3.63
N ASP A 168 -1.09 4.34 2.74
CA ASP A 168 -2.26 4.80 1.95
C ASP A 168 -3.41 5.38 2.80
N HIS A 169 -3.51 4.97 4.07
CA HIS A 169 -4.50 5.40 5.05
C HIS A 169 -3.95 6.30 6.18
N GLY A 170 -2.67 6.62 6.15
CA GLY A 170 -2.04 7.49 7.14
C GLY A 170 -2.38 8.97 6.92
N PRO A 171 -2.26 9.83 7.95
CA PRO A 171 -2.41 11.26 7.79
C PRO A 171 -1.38 11.77 6.78
N THR A 172 -1.82 12.66 5.89
CA THR A 172 -0.90 13.29 4.93
C THR A 172 0.00 14.23 5.70
N LYS A 173 1.31 14.00 5.65
CA LYS A 173 2.32 14.85 6.28
C LYS A 173 2.87 15.82 5.25
N THR A 174 3.35 16.95 5.74
CA THR A 174 3.97 17.99 4.93
C THR A 174 5.43 18.08 5.35
N LEU A 175 6.35 17.76 4.44
CA LEU A 175 7.78 17.71 4.72
C LEU A 175 8.57 18.54 3.68
N PRO A 176 9.71 19.13 4.06
CA PRO A 176 10.62 19.71 3.09
C PRO A 176 11.20 18.60 2.20
N ALA A 177 11.23 18.83 0.89
CA ALA A 177 11.70 17.84 -0.08
C ALA A 177 12.57 18.47 -1.17
N MET A 178 13.56 17.70 -1.62
CA MET A 178 14.29 17.98 -2.86
C MET A 178 13.49 17.44 -4.04
N ILE A 179 13.27 18.27 -5.05
CA ILE A 179 12.54 17.91 -6.27
C ILE A 179 13.52 17.90 -7.44
N ALA A 180 13.61 16.78 -8.15
CA ALA A 180 14.38 16.67 -9.38
C ALA A 180 13.44 16.57 -10.59
N ALA A 181 13.53 17.53 -11.50
CA ALA A 181 12.82 17.52 -12.76
C ALA A 181 13.38 16.43 -13.69
N VAL A 182 12.48 15.63 -14.27
CA VAL A 182 12.82 14.61 -15.27
C VAL A 182 12.30 15.10 -16.62
N THR A 183 13.19 15.24 -17.60
CA THR A 183 12.87 15.70 -18.95
C THR A 183 13.11 14.61 -19.99
N ASP A 184 12.46 14.72 -21.14
CA ASP A 184 12.90 14.00 -22.35
C ASP A 184 14.14 14.64 -22.97
N LEU A 185 14.59 14.09 -24.12
CA LEU A 185 15.76 14.57 -24.86
C LEU A 185 15.55 15.96 -25.47
N ASP A 186 14.30 16.36 -25.69
CA ASP A 186 13.92 17.67 -26.21
C ASP A 186 13.75 18.73 -25.09
N GLY A 187 13.96 18.33 -23.83
CA GLY A 187 13.88 19.20 -22.65
C GLY A 187 12.47 19.38 -22.09
N HIS A 188 11.46 18.64 -22.56
CA HIS A 188 10.12 18.72 -22.01
C HIS A 188 10.01 17.93 -20.70
N LEU A 189 9.41 18.55 -19.68
CA LEU A 189 9.16 17.89 -18.40
C LEU A 189 8.19 16.71 -18.56
N THR A 190 8.68 15.51 -18.25
CA THR A 190 7.95 14.24 -18.31
C THR A 190 7.63 13.71 -16.91
N GLY A 191 8.38 14.11 -15.89
CA GLY A 191 8.17 13.67 -14.51
C GLY A 191 8.93 14.50 -13.49
N ALA A 192 8.75 14.14 -12.21
CA ALA A 192 9.50 14.73 -11.11
C ALA A 192 9.77 13.66 -10.05
N HIS A 193 11.01 13.60 -9.57
CA HIS A 193 11.42 12.78 -8.44
C HIS A 193 11.46 13.63 -7.17
N ARG A 194 11.10 13.05 -6.02
CA ARG A 194 11.08 13.73 -4.72
C ARG A 194 11.88 12.93 -3.70
N THR A 195 12.68 13.61 -2.87
CA THR A 195 13.53 13.01 -1.84
C THR A 195 13.45 13.81 -0.55
#